data_AF-A0A9E3RWJ2-F1
#
_entry.id   AF-A0A9E3RWJ2-F1
#
_cell.length_a   1.000
_cell.length_b   1.000
_cell.length_c   1.000
_cell.angle_alpha   90.00
_cell.angle_beta   90.00
_cell.angle_gamma   90.00
#
_symmetry.space_group_name_H-M   'P 1'
#
loop_
_entity.id
_entity.type
_entity.pdbx_description
1 polymer ?
#
loop_
_entity_poly.entity_id
_entity_poly.type
_entity_poly.pdbx_seq_one_letter_code
_entity_poly.pdbx_strand_id
1 'polypeptide(L)' 'AKETGGYVVAVDAVGAGIGEVVLVASGSSARLTEATRDRPSDAVIMAIVDSWDIDGVIKWRKDA' A
#
# COMPACT_ATOMS: atom_id res chain seq x y z
N ALA A 1 9.61 1.00 -10.15
CA ALA A 1 9.92 1.56 -8.82
C ALA A 1 11.10 0.80 -8.24
N LYS A 2 12.12 1.49 -7.71
CA LYS A 2 13.25 0.82 -7.05
C LYS A 2 13.04 0.92 -5.55
N GLU A 3 13.18 -0.18 -4.82
CA GLU A 3 13.14 -0.16 -3.36
C GLU A 3 14.31 0.69 -2.84
N THR A 4 14.01 1.68 -1.99
CA THR A 4 15.00 2.64 -1.49
C THR A 4 15.49 2.32 -0.07
N GLY A 5 15.16 1.13 0.44
CA GLY A 5 15.56 0.65 1.77
C GLY A 5 14.57 0.99 2.88
N GLY A 6 14.63 0.23 3.99
CA GLY A 6 13.65 0.22 5.07
C GLY A 6 12.46 -0.71 4.78
N TYR A 7 11.80 -1.20 5.83
CA TYR A 7 10.58 -2.00 5.71
C TYR A 7 9.53 -1.49 6.70
N VAL A 8 8.27 -1.67 6.33
CA VAL A 8 7.10 -1.40 7.18
C VAL A 8 6.32 -2.70 7.29
N VAL A 9 5.92 -3.07 8.51
CA VAL A 9 4.96 -4.14 8.72
C VAL A 9 3.58 -3.51 8.73
N ALA A 10 2.69 -3.93 7.83
CA ALA A 10 1.34 -3.38 7.69
C ALA A 10 0.31 -4.51 7.68
N VAL A 11 -0.88 -4.25 8.22
CA VAL A 11 -2.01 -5.17 8.10
C VAL A 11 -2.49 -5.17 6.66
N ASP A 12 -2.64 -6.34 6.07
CA ASP A 12 -3.28 -6.48 4.77
C ASP A 12 -4.80 -6.47 4.91
N ALA A 13 -5.45 -5.44 4.37
CA ALA A 13 -6.90 -5.30 4.34
C ALA A 13 -7.50 -5.48 2.93
N VAL A 14 -6.65 -5.71 1.91
CA VAL A 14 -7.05 -5.73 0.50
C VAL A 14 -6.72 -7.03 -0.22
N GLY A 15 -5.92 -7.91 0.38
CA GLY A 15 -5.51 -9.18 -0.22
C GLY A 15 -4.31 -9.04 -1.14
N ALA A 16 -3.31 -8.26 -0.74
CA ALA A 16 -2.12 -8.03 -1.55
C ALA A 16 -1.22 -9.27 -1.62
N GLY A 17 -0.76 -9.60 -2.82
CA GLY A 17 0.19 -10.66 -3.11
C GLY A 17 1.65 -10.23 -3.00
N ILE A 18 2.55 -11.21 -2.98
CA ILE A 18 4.00 -10.97 -3.02
C ILE A 18 4.36 -10.29 -4.35
N GLY A 19 5.15 -9.21 -4.26
CA GLY A 19 5.64 -8.46 -5.41
C GLY A 19 4.70 -7.37 -5.92
N GLU A 20 3.52 -7.21 -5.33
CA GLU A 20 2.62 -6.12 -5.69
C GLU A 20 3.11 -4.78 -5.14
N VAL A 21 2.95 -3.72 -5.96
CA VAL A 21 3.13 -2.35 -5.50
C VAL A 21 1.83 -1.92 -4.82
N VAL A 22 1.94 -1.44 -3.59
CA VAL A 22 0.78 -1.10 -2.76
C VAL A 22 0.89 0.32 -2.19
N LEU A 23 -0.26 0.87 -1.77
CA LEU A 23 -0.33 2.06 -0.94
C LEU A 23 -0.54 1.67 0.53
N VAL A 24 0.22 2.30 1.42
CA VAL A 24 0.14 2.08 2.86
C VAL A 24 -0.33 3.38 3.53
N ALA A 25 -1.39 3.30 4.32
CA ALA A 25 -1.76 4.36 5.24
C ALA A 25 -1.13 4.07 6.61
N SER A 26 -0.52 5.08 7.23
CA SER A 26 0.15 4.97 8.52
C SER A 26 -0.47 5.86 9.61
N GLY A 27 -0.10 5.61 10.86
CA GLY A 27 -0.58 6.35 12.02
C GLY A 27 -2.05 6.05 12.34
N SER A 28 -2.79 7.04 12.85
CA SER A 28 -4.20 6.86 13.23
C SER A 28 -5.10 6.44 12.06
N SER A 29 -4.78 6.88 10.85
CA SER A 29 -5.52 6.53 9.63
C SER A 29 -5.46 5.03 9.32
N ALA A 30 -4.45 4.31 9.81
CA ALA A 30 -4.35 2.86 9.62
C ALA A 30 -5.51 2.08 10.26
N ARG A 31 -6.26 2.68 11.20
CA ARG A 31 -7.44 2.08 11.85
C ARG A 31 -8.77 2.39 11.15
N LEU A 32 -8.74 3.17 10.07
CA LEU A 32 -9.95 3.59 9.34
C LEU A 32 -10.38 2.55 8.29
N THR A 33 -10.29 1.26 8.63
CA THR A 33 -10.79 0.14 7.82
C THR A 33 -11.58 -0.82 8.71
N GLU A 34 -12.47 -1.64 8.14
CA GLU A 34 -13.17 -2.67 8.92
C GLU A 34 -12.20 -3.71 9.51
N ALA A 35 -11.14 -4.04 8.77
CA ALA A 35 -10.12 -5.00 9.19
C ALA A 35 -9.28 -4.51 10.38
N THR A 36 -9.11 -3.20 10.53
CA THR A 36 -8.20 -2.59 11.53
C THR A 36 -8.89 -1.72 12.58
N ARG A 37 -10.20 -1.49 12.48
CA ARG A 37 -10.98 -0.77 13.50
C ARG A 37 -10.77 -1.38 14.89
N ASP A 38 -10.60 -0.52 15.88
CA ASP A 38 -10.37 -0.84 17.30
C ASP A 38 -9.19 -1.79 17.57
N ARG A 39 -8.28 -1.94 16.60
CA ARG A 39 -7.04 -2.70 16.75
C ARG A 39 -5.85 -1.76 16.90
N PRO A 40 -4.79 -2.15 17.61
CA PRO A 40 -3.58 -1.35 17.76
C PRO A 40 -2.71 -1.42 16.50
N SER A 41 -3.27 -1.04 15.34
CA SER A 41 -2.55 -0.94 14.08
C SER A 41 -2.13 0.51 13.81
N ASP A 42 -0.92 0.66 13.32
CA ASP A 42 -0.30 1.91 12.88
C ASP A 42 0.11 1.89 11.40
N ALA A 43 -0.14 0.79 10.69
CA ALA A 43 0.06 0.66 9.24
C ALA A 43 -0.94 -0.35 8.63
N VAL A 44 -1.54 0.02 7.50
CA VAL A 44 -2.46 -0.83 6.75
C VAL A 44 -2.23 -0.68 5.25
N ILE A 45 -2.23 -1.80 4.53
CA ILE A 45 -2.30 -1.81 3.07
C ILE A 45 -3.73 -1.43 2.68
N MET A 46 -3.88 -0.30 1.98
CA MET A 46 -5.18 0.26 1.64
C MET A 46 -5.54 0.18 0.15
N ALA A 47 -4.54 -0.11 -0.71
CA ALA A 47 -4.77 -0.31 -2.14
C ALA A 47 -3.60 -1.08 -2.78
N ILE A 48 -3.91 -1.81 -3.86
CA ILE A 48 -2.95 -2.33 -4.83
C ILE A 48 -2.89 -1.33 -5.99
N VAL A 49 -1.70 -0.98 -6.45
CA VAL A 49 -1.51 -0.01 -7.53
C VAL A 49 -1.61 -0.73 -8.88
N ASP A 50 -2.38 -0.18 -9.81
CA ASP A 50 -2.44 -0.66 -11.21
C ASP A 50 -1.45 0.10 -12.11
N SER A 51 -1.37 1.44 -11.92
CA SER A 51 -0.44 2.29 -12.64
C SER A 51 -0.07 3.56 -11.86
N TRP A 52 1.15 4.05 -12.10
CA TRP A 52 1.66 5.32 -11.60
C TRP A 52 2.02 6.22 -12.78
N ASP A 53 1.28 7.31 -12.95
CA ASP A 53 1.50 8.33 -13.97
C ASP A 53 2.00 9.63 -13.31
N ILE A 54 2.98 10.28 -13.93
CA ILE A 54 3.38 11.65 -13.61
C ILE A 54 3.42 12.44 -14.92
N ASP A 55 2.60 13.48 -15.01
CA ASP A 55 2.53 14.40 -16.15
C ASP A 55 2.34 13.71 -17.51
N GLY A 56 1.53 12.65 -17.56
CA GLY A 56 1.25 11.87 -18.77
C GLY A 56 2.31 10.81 -19.09
N VAL A 57 3.28 10.59 -18.20
CA VAL A 57 4.33 9.59 -18.35
C VAL A 57 4.13 8.49 -17.31
N ILE A 58 3.83 7.28 -17.81
CA ILE A 58 3.71 6.08 -16.97
C ILE A 58 5.08 5.71 -16.40
N LYS A 59 5.24 5.83 -15.08
CA LYS A 59 6.44 5.46 -14.33
C LYS A 59 6.41 4.00 -13.89
N TRP A 60 5.23 3.42 -13.73
CA TRP A 60 5.03 2.03 -13.39
C TRP A 60 3.65 1.53 -13.83
N ARG A 61 3.56 0.27 -14.23
CA ARG A 61 2.32 -0.45 -14.53
C ARG A 61 2.51 -1.92 -14.18
N LYS A 62 1.47 -2.53 -13.59
CA LYS A 62 1.51 -3.88 -13.03
C LYS A 62 1.84 -4.98 -14.04
N ASP A 63 1.24 -4.89 -15.23
CA ASP A 63 1.34 -5.92 -16.28
C ASP A 63 2.21 -5.49 -17.47
N ALA A 64 3.05 -4.47 -17.29
CA ALA A 64 3.93 -3.93 -18.34
C ALA A 64 5.34 -4.52 -18.30
#